data_AF-A0A6B3HPV4-F1
#
_entry.id   AF-A0A6B3HPV4-F1
#
_cell.length_a   1.000
_cell.length_b   1.000
_cell.length_c   1.000
_cell.angle_alpha   90.00
_cell.angle_beta   90.00
_cell.angle_gamma   90.00
#
_symmetry.space_group_name_H-M   'P 1'
#
loop_
_entity.id
_entity.type
_entity.pdbx_description
1 polymer ?
#
loop_
_entity_poly.entity_id
_entity_poly.type
_entity_poly.pdbx_seq_one_letter_code
_entity_poly.pdbx_strand_id
1 'polypeptide(L)'
;VEFPELPAGRLLLQTLRSHDQYNTTIYGLDDRYRGIKGGRRIVMVNPEDAEALGLTDGSYTDLVSEWKDGVERRAEGFRVVHYPTARGCAAAYYPETNVLVPLGSTADTSNTPASKSVVIRFESTAATD
;
A
#
# COMPACT_ATOMS: atom_id res chain seq x y z
N VAL A 1 19.30 -2.51 -13.05
CA VAL A 1 18.17 -2.67 -12.11
C VAL A 1 16.93 -2.34 -12.91
N GLU A 2 16.11 -3.34 -13.19
CA GLU A 2 14.82 -3.13 -13.85
C GLU A 2 13.86 -2.56 -12.79
N PHE A 3 13.19 -1.46 -13.10
CA PHE A 3 12.19 -0.86 -12.23
C PHE A 3 10.82 -1.10 -12.86
N PRO A 4 9.78 -1.39 -12.07
CA PRO A 4 8.45 -1.60 -12.61
C PRO A 4 7.97 -0.32 -13.29
N GLU A 5 7.57 -0.42 -14.56
CA GLU A 5 6.84 0.65 -15.22
C GLU A 5 5.48 0.81 -14.53
N LEU A 6 5.11 2.04 -14.21
CA LEU A 6 3.84 2.37 -13.57
C LEU A 6 2.84 2.80 -14.66
N PRO A 7 1.79 2.00 -14.91
CA PRO A 7 0.71 2.43 -15.80
C PRO A 7 -0.01 3.66 -15.23
N ALA A 8 -0.68 4.41 -16.10
CA ALA A 8 -1.49 5.55 -15.67
C ALA A 8 -2.53 5.13 -14.61
N GLY A 9 -2.64 5.93 -13.55
CA GLY A 9 -3.55 5.66 -12.43
C GLY A 9 -3.08 4.61 -11.43
N ARG A 10 -1.83 4.12 -11.53
CA ARG A 10 -1.23 3.17 -10.57
C ARG A 10 -0.19 3.87 -9.72
N LEU A 11 0.00 3.36 -8.50
CA LEU A 11 1.10 3.75 -7.62
C LEU A 11 1.95 2.54 -7.24
N LEU A 12 3.21 2.78 -6.94
CA LEU A 12 4.11 1.77 -6.39
C LEU A 12 3.95 1.70 -4.88
N LEU A 13 3.41 0.60 -4.37
CA LEU A 13 3.24 0.36 -2.95
C LEU A 13 4.53 -0.15 -2.32
N GLN A 14 4.97 0.56 -1.29
CA GLN A 14 5.94 0.07 -0.32
C GLN A 14 5.27 -0.22 1.02
N THR A 15 5.76 -1.23 1.72
CA THR A 15 5.32 -1.53 3.09
C THR A 15 6.32 -1.03 4.11
N LEU A 16 5.88 -0.65 5.29
CA LEU A 16 6.77 -0.24 6.38
C LEU A 16 6.23 -0.67 7.73
N ARG A 17 7.09 -0.66 8.76
CA ARG A 17 6.66 -0.94 10.13
C ARG A 17 6.30 0.38 10.81
N SER A 18 5.24 0.35 11.61
CA SER A 18 4.88 1.50 12.44
C SER A 18 5.89 1.71 13.57
N HIS A 19 5.80 2.85 14.25
CA HIS A 19 6.56 3.17 15.45
C HIS A 19 6.60 2.00 16.48
N ASP A 20 5.45 1.55 16.97
CA ASP A 20 5.35 0.51 18.01
C ASP A 20 5.18 -0.88 17.41
N GLN A 21 6.12 -1.29 16.56
CA GLN A 21 6.12 -2.60 15.91
C GLN A 21 7.52 -3.18 15.77
N TYR A 22 7.66 -4.47 16.09
CA TYR A 22 8.85 -5.24 15.78
C TYR A 22 8.48 -6.45 14.92
N ASN A 23 8.96 -6.47 13.67
CA ASN A 23 8.58 -7.47 12.67
C ASN A 23 7.05 -7.61 12.55
N THR A 24 6.48 -8.77 12.85
CA THR A 24 5.02 -9.02 12.84
C THR A 24 4.33 -8.66 14.15
N THR A 25 5.09 -8.45 15.23
CA THR A 25 4.54 -8.15 16.54
C THR A 25 4.19 -6.66 16.63
N ILE A 26 2.91 -6.38 16.85
CA ILE A 26 2.36 -5.04 17.01
C ILE A 26 2.21 -4.76 18.51
N TYR A 27 2.86 -3.72 19.01
CA TYR A 27 2.78 -3.29 20.40
C TYR A 27 1.80 -2.12 20.61
N GLY A 28 1.46 -1.41 19.53
CA GLY A 28 0.52 -0.29 19.57
C GLY A 28 -0.11 -0.01 18.20
N LEU A 29 -1.27 0.65 18.23
CA LEU A 29 -2.01 1.06 17.02
C LEU A 29 -1.71 2.49 16.58
N ASP A 30 -0.91 3.21 17.36
CA ASP A 30 -0.52 4.57 17.07
C ASP A 30 0.89 4.61 16.48
N ASP A 31 1.08 5.40 15.42
CA ASP A 31 2.39 5.73 14.88
C ASP A 31 2.72 7.18 15.21
N ARG A 32 3.50 7.38 16.28
CA ARG A 32 3.91 8.69 16.76
C ARG A 32 4.79 9.45 15.77
N TYR A 33 5.55 8.75 14.93
CA TYR A 33 6.42 9.39 13.94
C TYR A 33 5.63 9.93 12.75
N ARG A 34 4.46 9.35 12.46
CA ARG A 34 3.62 9.71 11.32
C ARG A 34 2.31 10.40 11.69
N GLY A 35 2.05 10.58 12.99
CA GLY A 35 0.81 11.16 13.49
C GLY A 35 -0.43 10.29 13.29
N ILE A 36 -0.26 8.99 13.03
CA ILE A 36 -1.38 8.06 12.79
C ILE A 36 -1.89 7.54 14.13
N LYS A 37 -3.21 7.51 14.30
CA LYS A 37 -3.87 7.03 15.52
C LYS A 37 -4.97 6.02 15.21
N GLY A 38 -5.20 5.10 16.15
CA GLY A 38 -6.41 4.30 16.23
C GLY A 38 -6.63 3.31 15.08
N GLY A 39 -5.59 2.94 14.33
CA GLY A 39 -5.74 1.97 13.26
C GLY A 39 -4.54 1.88 12.32
N ARG A 40 -4.41 0.70 11.69
CA ARG A 40 -3.26 0.36 10.85
C ARG A 40 -3.61 0.07 9.39
N ARG A 41 -4.89 -0.15 9.08
CA ARG A 41 -5.40 -0.23 7.69
C ARG A 41 -5.46 1.17 7.10
N ILE A 42 -4.28 1.70 6.78
CA ILE A 42 -4.10 3.00 6.16
C ILE A 42 -3.22 2.89 4.92
N VAL A 43 -3.47 3.76 3.96
CA VAL A 43 -2.61 3.95 2.79
C VAL A 43 -2.21 5.42 2.72
N MET A 44 -0.92 5.67 2.86
CA MET A 44 -0.29 6.97 2.74
C MET A 44 -0.07 7.28 1.26
N VAL A 45 -0.59 8.41 0.80
CA VAL A 45 -0.52 8.84 -0.60
C VAL A 45 -0.13 10.32 -0.67
N ASN A 46 0.71 10.67 -1.64
CA ASN A 46 1.05 12.06 -1.91
C ASN A 46 -0.22 12.86 -2.26
N PRO A 47 -0.43 14.07 -1.72
CA PRO A 47 -1.64 14.86 -1.99
C PRO A 47 -1.92 15.09 -3.48
N GLU A 48 -0.88 15.31 -4.31
CA GLU A 48 -1.04 15.55 -5.75
C GLU A 48 -1.49 14.27 -6.49
N ASP A 49 -0.96 13.11 -6.10
CA ASP A 49 -1.40 11.84 -6.66
C ASP A 49 -2.81 11.48 -6.17
N ALA A 50 -3.11 11.78 -4.91
CA ALA A 50 -4.43 11.56 -4.33
C ALA A 50 -5.49 12.41 -5.05
N GLU A 51 -5.20 13.68 -5.33
CA GLU A 51 -6.06 14.56 -6.13
C GLU A 51 -6.27 14.00 -7.54
N ALA A 52 -5.18 13.62 -8.23
CA ALA A 52 -5.26 13.04 -9.58
C ALA A 52 -6.06 11.72 -9.63
N LEU A 53 -6.09 10.98 -8.52
CA LEU A 53 -6.80 9.69 -8.38
C LEU A 53 -8.19 9.84 -7.74
N GLY A 54 -8.61 11.05 -7.34
CA GLY A 54 -9.88 11.28 -6.66
C GLY A 54 -9.96 10.69 -5.24
N LEU A 55 -8.82 10.49 -4.58
CA LEU A 55 -8.72 9.93 -3.23
C LEU A 55 -8.83 11.04 -2.17
N THR A 56 -9.97 11.11 -1.51
CA THR A 56 -10.22 12.08 -0.42
C THR A 56 -9.50 11.64 0.85
N ASP A 57 -8.85 12.58 1.56
CA ASP A 57 -8.23 12.26 2.84
C ASP A 57 -9.26 11.72 3.84
N GLY A 58 -8.91 10.63 4.54
CA GLY A 58 -9.81 9.96 5.48
C GLY A 58 -10.89 9.08 4.85
N SER A 59 -11.07 9.06 3.52
CA SER A 59 -11.98 8.11 2.86
C SER A 59 -11.42 6.70 2.89
N TYR A 60 -12.25 5.71 2.56
CA TYR A 60 -11.85 4.30 2.50
C TYR A 60 -11.77 3.82 1.05
N THR A 61 -10.79 2.97 0.78
CA THR A 61 -10.52 2.39 -0.54
C THR A 61 -9.95 0.98 -0.40
N ASP A 62 -10.14 0.17 -1.42
CA ASP A 62 -9.47 -1.12 -1.56
C ASP A 62 -8.21 -0.95 -2.40
N LEU A 63 -7.18 -1.71 -2.04
CA LEU A 63 -5.94 -1.80 -2.79
C LEU A 63 -5.97 -3.08 -3.62
N VAL A 64 -5.76 -2.97 -4.93
CA VAL A 64 -5.70 -4.13 -5.83
C VAL A 64 -4.31 -4.18 -6.47
N SER A 65 -3.60 -5.30 -6.29
CA SER A 65 -2.29 -5.52 -6.91
C SER A 65 -2.45 -5.98 -8.36
N GLU A 66 -1.59 -5.45 -9.23
CA GLU A 66 -1.48 -5.86 -10.63
C GLU A 66 -0.20 -6.68 -10.85
N TRP A 67 -0.34 -7.89 -11.37
CA TRP A 67 0.77 -8.76 -11.74
C TRP A 67 0.44 -9.65 -12.94
N LYS A 68 1.47 -10.11 -13.64
CA LYS A 68 1.37 -10.87 -14.90
C LYS A 68 0.87 -12.31 -14.76
N ASP A 69 0.56 -12.78 -13.56
CA ASP A 69 0.09 -14.15 -13.30
C ASP A 69 -1.42 -14.34 -13.43
N GLY A 70 -2.16 -13.25 -13.72
CA GLY A 70 -3.62 -13.28 -13.88
C GLY A 70 -4.39 -13.48 -12.58
N VAL A 71 -3.72 -13.40 -11.42
CA VAL A 71 -4.37 -13.55 -10.10
C VAL A 71 -4.63 -12.17 -9.51
N GLU A 72 -5.92 -11.83 -9.35
CA GLU A 72 -6.32 -10.63 -8.61
C GLU A 72 -6.01 -10.80 -7.12
N ARG A 73 -5.38 -9.78 -6.53
CA ARG A 73 -5.07 -9.72 -5.11
C ARG A 73 -5.58 -8.41 -4.55
N ARG A 74 -6.43 -8.49 -3.53
CA ARG A 74 -7.12 -7.34 -2.94
C ARG A 74 -6.85 -7.23 -1.44
N ALA A 75 -6.67 -6.01 -0.98
CA ALA A 75 -6.63 -5.65 0.44
C ALA A 75 -7.65 -4.54 0.69
N GLU A 76 -8.71 -4.86 1.43
CA GLU A 76 -9.93 -4.03 1.50
C GLU A 76 -9.91 -2.97 2.60
N GLY A 77 -10.70 -1.91 2.47
CA GLY A 77 -11.02 -1.00 3.58
C GLY A 77 -9.81 -0.29 4.20
N PHE A 78 -8.92 0.23 3.36
CA PHE A 78 -7.80 1.07 3.78
C PHE A 78 -8.25 2.53 3.83
N ARG A 79 -8.01 3.19 4.97
CA ARG A 79 -8.22 4.63 5.08
C ARG A 79 -7.10 5.38 4.36
N VAL A 80 -7.47 6.26 3.44
CA VAL A 80 -6.54 7.16 2.75
C VAL A 80 -5.98 8.16 3.77
N VAL A 81 -4.67 8.35 3.73
CA VAL A 81 -3.97 9.38 4.48
C VAL A 81 -3.12 10.17 3.51
N HIS A 82 -3.40 11.46 3.39
CA HIS A 82 -2.53 12.37 2.67
C HIS A 82 -1.22 12.52 3.44
N TYR A 83 -0.11 12.16 2.80
CA TYR A 83 1.21 12.12 3.42
C TYR A 83 2.27 12.50 2.39
N PRO A 84 3.37 13.21 2.76
CA PRO A 84 4.41 13.62 1.82
C PRO A 84 5.32 12.44 1.39
N THR A 85 4.74 11.38 0.84
CA THR A 85 5.47 10.33 0.12
C THR A 85 5.97 10.86 -1.22
N ALA A 86 6.95 10.17 -1.81
CA ALA A 86 7.34 10.44 -3.20
C ALA A 86 6.14 10.27 -4.14
N ARG A 87 6.05 11.13 -5.17
CA ARG A 87 5.01 11.00 -6.20
C ARG A 87 5.14 9.69 -6.96
N GLY A 88 4.02 9.12 -7.38
CA GLY A 88 3.93 7.79 -8.00
C GLY A 88 4.05 6.63 -7.00
N CYS A 89 4.12 6.91 -5.70
CA CYS A 89 4.27 5.90 -4.66
C CYS A 89 3.16 5.99 -3.60
N ALA A 90 2.82 4.84 -3.05
CA ALA A 90 1.98 4.70 -1.86
C ALA A 90 2.76 3.98 -0.76
N ALA A 91 2.37 4.17 0.49
CA ALA A 91 2.92 3.42 1.61
C ALA A 91 1.83 2.87 2.52
N ALA A 92 1.99 1.64 3.01
CA ALA A 92 1.09 1.03 3.98
C ALA A 92 1.87 0.30 5.07
N TYR A 93 1.20 -0.02 6.18
CA TYR A 93 1.83 -0.81 7.23
C TYR A 93 1.92 -2.29 6.82
N TYR A 94 3.04 -2.91 7.21
CA TYR A 94 3.19 -4.36 7.26
C TYR A 94 2.56 -4.88 8.55
N PRO A 95 1.84 -6.02 8.57
CA PRO A 95 1.62 -6.97 7.47
C PRO A 95 0.33 -6.75 6.67
N GLU A 96 -0.37 -5.62 6.86
CA GLU A 96 -1.74 -5.41 6.41
C GLU A 96 -1.94 -5.62 4.90
N THR A 97 -0.89 -5.43 4.08
CA THR A 97 -0.94 -5.60 2.62
C THR A 97 -0.19 -6.82 2.10
N ASN A 98 0.17 -7.79 2.94
CA ASN A 98 0.90 -8.99 2.50
C ASN A 98 0.18 -9.77 1.39
N VAL A 99 -1.16 -9.78 1.42
CA VAL A 99 -2.01 -10.42 0.40
C VAL A 99 -1.75 -9.87 -1.01
N LEU A 100 -1.25 -8.64 -1.12
CA LEU A 100 -0.96 -7.99 -2.39
C LEU A 100 0.34 -8.49 -3.04
N VAL A 101 1.24 -9.14 -2.31
CA VAL A 101 2.56 -9.52 -2.83
C VAL A 101 2.43 -10.77 -3.72
N PRO A 102 2.76 -10.70 -5.02
CA PRO A 102 2.76 -11.87 -5.88
C PRO A 102 3.91 -12.81 -5.54
N LEU A 103 3.65 -14.11 -5.43
CA LEU A 103 4.68 -15.10 -5.08
C LEU A 103 5.80 -15.20 -6.11
N GLY A 104 5.47 -14.97 -7.39
CA GLY A 104 6.44 -14.94 -8.49
C GLY A 104 7.12 -13.58 -8.70
N SER A 105 6.84 -12.59 -7.86
CA SER A 105 7.51 -11.29 -7.90
C SER A 105 8.70 -11.31 -6.96
N THR A 106 9.86 -11.69 -7.49
CA THR A 106 11.11 -11.83 -6.73
C THR A 106 12.25 -11.09 -7.40
N ALA A 107 13.27 -10.73 -6.63
CA ALA A 107 14.49 -10.14 -7.16
C ALA A 107 15.30 -11.19 -7.95
N ASP A 108 15.76 -10.81 -9.14
CA ASP A 108 16.42 -11.71 -10.11
C ASP A 108 17.57 -12.55 -9.52
N THR A 109 18.36 -11.94 -8.62
CA THR A 109 19.59 -12.56 -8.10
C THR A 109 19.35 -13.38 -6.84
N SER A 110 18.46 -12.95 -5.94
CA SER A 110 18.30 -13.55 -4.60
C SER A 110 17.01 -14.35 -4.44
N ASN A 111 16.10 -14.27 -5.41
CA ASN A 111 14.74 -14.81 -5.34
C ASN A 111 13.95 -14.31 -4.11
N THR A 112 14.33 -13.17 -3.55
CA THR A 112 13.63 -12.55 -2.41
C THR A 112 12.37 -11.84 -2.90
N PRO A 113 11.21 -11.97 -2.23
CA PRO A 113 9.98 -11.29 -2.62
C PRO A 113 10.13 -9.77 -2.76
N ALA A 114 9.56 -9.20 -3.81
CA ALA A 114 9.60 -7.77 -4.13
C ALA A 114 8.56 -6.94 -3.34
N SER A 115 8.42 -7.17 -2.03
CA SER A 115 7.37 -6.60 -1.18
C SER A 115 7.45 -5.08 -0.95
N LYS A 116 8.46 -4.42 -1.53
CA LYS A 116 8.68 -2.96 -1.47
C LYS A 116 8.30 -2.24 -2.76
N SER A 117 7.89 -2.99 -3.77
CA SER A 117 7.61 -2.49 -5.12
C SER A 117 6.45 -3.28 -5.73
N VAL A 118 5.26 -3.11 -5.15
CA VAL A 118 4.03 -3.75 -5.65
C VAL A 118 3.22 -2.70 -6.40
N VAL A 119 2.94 -2.94 -7.69
CA VAL A 119 2.08 -2.04 -8.49
C VAL A 119 0.64 -2.22 -8.03
N ILE A 120 0.01 -1.12 -7.60
CA ILE A 120 -1.37 -1.14 -7.12
C ILE A 120 -2.23 -0.11 -7.85
N ARG A 121 -3.52 -0.42 -7.91
CA ARG A 121 -4.60 0.52 -8.23
C ARG A 121 -5.57 0.60 -7.05
N PHE A 122 -6.34 1.67 -7.01
CA PHE A 122 -7.36 1.91 -6.00
C PHE A 122 -8.74 1.59 -6.55
N GLU A 123 -9.59 1.00 -5.72
CA GLU A 123 -11.01 0.85 -6.00
C GLU A 123 -11.83 1.37 -4.82
N SER A 124 -13.06 1.81 -5.09
CA SER A 124 -14.02 2.13 -4.03
C SER A 124 -14.31 0.86 -3.23
N THR A 125 -14.24 0.96 -1.90
CA THR A 125 -14.66 -0.13 -1.03
C THR A 125 -16.16 -0.39 -1.27
N ALA A 126 -16.51 -1.64 -1.55
CA ALA A 126 -17.92 -2.02 -1.67
C ALA A 126 -18.64 -1.73 -0.34
N ALA A 127 -19.82 -1.13 -0.40
CA ALA A 127 -20.66 -1.00 0.79
C ALA A 127 -20.91 -2.40 1.35
N THR A 128 -20.48 -2.63 2.59
CA THR A 128 -20.84 -3.85 3.31
C THR A 128 -22.23 -3.62 3.88
N ASP A 129 -23.21 -4.39 3.40
CA ASP A 129 -24.58 -4.42 3.92
C ASP A 129 -24.63 -4.88 5.40
#